data_AF-A0AAJ6ZE35-F1
#
_entry.id   AF-A0AAJ6ZE35-F1
#
_cell.length_a   1.000
_cell.length_b   1.000
_cell.length_c   1.000
_cell.angle_alpha   90.00
_cell.angle_beta   90.00
_cell.angle_gamma   90.00
#
_symmetry.space_group_name_H-M   'P 1'
#
loop_
_entity.id
_entity.type
_entity.pdbx_description
1 polymer ?
#
loop_
_entity_poly.entity_id
_entity_poly.type
_entity_poly.pdbx_seq_one_letter_code
_entity_poly.pdbx_strand_id
1 'polypeptide(L)'
;MGCLWSHESSEPERYERRPNYSSGSSQSFRTNTNTINAHTQISCRSQSVVKPKALFGEYKCTACGRSWTSRLSWANTYSLCSRCNKPVYPFNQRELRPSDFVKTPSDNQEHKKDLCQMCQKLGYYCGNYGKNYIKSRK
;
A
#
# COMPACT_ATOMS: atom_id res chain seq x y z
N MET A 1 51.64 -2.15 17.80
CA MET A 1 51.24 -0.73 17.82
C MET A 1 50.99 -0.28 16.39
N GLY A 2 49.93 0.50 16.15
CA GLY A 2 49.85 1.42 15.00
C GLY A 2 49.07 0.95 13.77
N CYS A 3 47.93 1.61 13.55
CA CYS A 3 46.94 1.47 12.46
C CYS A 3 47.34 2.17 11.15
N LEU A 4 46.72 1.84 9.99
CA LEU A 4 45.93 2.77 9.13
C LEU A 4 45.49 2.16 7.76
N TRP A 5 44.16 2.11 7.55
CA TRP A 5 43.32 2.48 6.39
C TRP A 5 43.65 1.89 4.99
N SER A 6 42.68 1.30 4.26
CA SER A 6 41.67 2.09 3.54
C SER A 6 40.43 1.29 3.13
N HIS A 7 39.33 2.02 3.09
CA HIS A 7 37.95 1.61 2.80
C HIS A 7 37.72 1.84 1.29
N GLU A 8 37.46 0.79 0.53
CA GLU A 8 37.15 0.88 -0.90
C GLU A 8 35.65 0.62 -1.14
N SER A 9 34.98 1.68 -1.58
CA SER A 9 33.96 1.78 -2.63
C SER A 9 33.07 0.56 -2.89
N SER A 10 31.77 0.68 -2.59
CA SER A 10 30.72 1.02 -3.58
C SER A 10 30.44 -0.09 -4.60
N GLU A 11 29.27 -0.73 -4.50
CA GLU A 11 28.31 -0.97 -5.60
C GLU A 11 27.07 -1.71 -5.03
N PRO A 12 25.84 -1.25 -5.29
CA PRO A 12 24.60 -1.95 -4.92
C PRO A 12 24.25 -3.03 -5.96
N GLU A 13 23.96 -4.24 -5.48
CA GLU A 13 23.56 -5.39 -6.31
C GLU A 13 22.39 -5.03 -7.25
N ARG A 14 22.66 -5.15 -8.55
CA ARG A 14 21.66 -5.18 -9.61
C ARG A 14 20.76 -6.40 -9.41
N TYR A 15 19.49 -6.14 -9.11
CA TYR A 15 18.41 -7.11 -9.30
C TYR A 15 18.34 -7.49 -10.79
N GLU A 16 18.93 -8.63 -11.14
CA GLU A 16 18.83 -9.19 -12.48
C GLU A 16 17.47 -9.88 -12.69
N ARG A 17 16.89 -9.53 -13.83
CA ARG A 17 15.63 -10.06 -14.38
C ARG A 17 15.96 -11.29 -15.22
N ARG A 18 15.43 -12.48 -14.90
CA ARG A 18 15.30 -13.59 -15.88
C ARG A 18 14.04 -14.45 -15.63
N PRO A 19 13.17 -14.61 -16.64
CA PRO A 19 12.14 -15.65 -16.67
C PRO A 19 12.71 -16.96 -17.26
N ASN A 20 12.40 -18.10 -16.65
CA ASN A 20 12.70 -19.41 -17.23
C ASN A 20 11.47 -19.98 -17.93
N TYR A 21 11.57 -20.02 -19.26
CA TYR A 21 10.68 -20.73 -20.18
C TYR A 21 11.22 -22.15 -20.33
N SER A 22 10.45 -23.15 -19.90
CA SER A 22 10.75 -24.57 -20.16
C SER A 22 9.86 -25.06 -21.29
N SER A 23 10.45 -25.19 -22.46
CA SER A 23 9.90 -25.91 -23.61
C SER A 23 10.21 -27.40 -23.55
N GLY A 24 9.20 -28.22 -23.85
CA GLY A 24 9.35 -29.50 -24.52
C GLY A 24 8.96 -30.74 -23.71
N SER A 25 7.85 -31.37 -24.06
CA SER A 25 7.86 -32.69 -24.71
C SER A 25 6.44 -33.19 -25.01
N SER A 26 6.24 -33.54 -26.27
CA SER A 26 5.05 -34.09 -26.90
C SER A 26 4.80 -35.55 -26.50
N GLN A 27 3.57 -35.87 -26.07
CA GLN A 27 3.00 -37.21 -26.24
C GLN A 27 1.52 -37.11 -26.64
N SER A 28 1.22 -37.74 -27.77
CA SER A 28 -0.06 -37.77 -28.45
C SER A 28 -0.97 -38.83 -27.82
N PHE A 29 -2.21 -38.47 -27.45
CA PHE A 29 -3.28 -39.44 -27.27
C PHE A 29 -4.58 -38.96 -27.91
N ARG A 30 -4.86 -39.61 -29.04
CA ARG A 30 -6.13 -40.01 -29.66
C ARG A 30 -7.39 -39.14 -29.41
N THR A 31 -7.95 -38.70 -30.52
CA THR A 31 -9.30 -38.18 -30.70
C THR A 31 -10.38 -39.11 -30.13
N ASN A 32 -11.30 -38.56 -29.34
CA ASN A 32 -12.66 -39.08 -29.24
C ASN A 32 -13.64 -37.90 -29.24
N THR A 33 -14.39 -37.78 -30.33
CA THR A 33 -15.52 -36.87 -30.47
C THR A 33 -16.68 -37.41 -29.64
N ASN A 34 -17.01 -36.74 -28.54
CA ASN A 34 -18.37 -36.84 -28.00
C ASN A 34 -18.81 -35.50 -27.40
N THR A 35 -19.67 -34.84 -28.17
CA THR A 35 -20.73 -33.93 -27.77
C THR A 35 -21.06 -33.96 -26.28
N ILE A 36 -21.05 -32.79 -25.63
CA ILE A 36 -22.17 -32.19 -24.87
C ILE A 36 -21.74 -30.75 -24.55
N ASN A 37 -22.53 -29.79 -25.04
CA ASN A 37 -22.49 -28.40 -24.62
C ASN A 37 -22.73 -28.31 -23.11
N ALA A 38 -21.66 -28.26 -22.32
CA ALA A 38 -21.74 -27.81 -20.94
C ALA A 38 -21.31 -26.34 -20.94
N HIS A 39 -22.31 -25.46 -20.95
CA HIS A 39 -22.14 -24.06 -20.55
C HIS A 39 -21.62 -24.08 -19.12
N THR A 40 -20.30 -24.16 -18.94
CA THR A 40 -19.66 -23.97 -17.65
C THR A 40 -19.89 -22.53 -17.29
N GLN A 41 -20.94 -22.32 -16.50
CA GLN A 41 -21.23 -21.08 -15.81
C GLN A 41 -20.00 -20.77 -14.95
N ILE A 42 -19.07 -20.00 -15.51
CA ILE A 42 -18.03 -19.31 -14.75
C ILE A 42 -18.82 -18.35 -13.88
N SER A 43 -19.17 -18.83 -12.68
CA SER A 43 -19.67 -18.02 -11.60
C SER A 43 -18.56 -17.04 -11.28
N CYS A 44 -18.59 -15.88 -11.94
CA CYS A 44 -17.82 -14.71 -11.57
C CYS A 44 -18.35 -14.29 -10.20
N ARG A 45 -17.82 -14.96 -9.17
CA ARG A 45 -18.13 -14.70 -7.78
C ARG A 45 -17.91 -13.21 -7.58
N SER A 46 -19.01 -12.47 -7.47
CA SER A 46 -19.04 -11.02 -7.33
C SER A 46 -18.16 -10.69 -6.13
N GLN A 47 -16.89 -10.37 -6.39
CA GLN A 47 -15.99 -9.95 -5.34
C GLN A 47 -16.61 -8.68 -4.82
N SER A 48 -17.09 -8.74 -3.57
CA SER A 48 -17.53 -7.55 -2.86
C SER A 48 -16.38 -6.56 -2.94
N VAL A 49 -16.58 -5.46 -3.67
CA VAL A 49 -15.57 -4.43 -3.82
C VAL A 49 -15.31 -3.87 -2.43
N VAL A 50 -14.25 -4.36 -1.78
CA VAL A 50 -13.88 -3.94 -0.43
C VAL A 50 -13.56 -2.46 -0.53
N LYS A 51 -14.42 -1.63 0.07
CA LYS A 51 -14.18 -0.19 0.13
C LYS A 51 -12.84 0.04 0.84
N PRO A 52 -11.97 0.92 0.30
CA PRO A 52 -10.73 1.22 0.98
C PRO A 52 -11.04 1.77 2.37
N LYS A 53 -10.43 1.17 3.40
CA LYS A 53 -10.57 1.58 4.80
C LYS A 53 -9.26 2.23 5.23
N ALA A 54 -9.36 3.34 5.98
CA ALA A 54 -8.20 3.95 6.61
C ALA A 54 -7.68 3.04 7.74
N LEU A 55 -6.36 2.99 7.85
CA LEU A 55 -5.61 2.23 8.83
C LEU A 55 -4.86 3.20 9.76
N PHE A 56 -4.48 2.69 10.92
CA PHE A 56 -3.47 3.32 11.75
C PHE A 56 -2.10 3.00 11.15
N GLY A 57 -1.36 4.04 10.76
CA GLY A 57 -0.02 3.91 10.20
C GLY A 57 1.03 4.57 11.08
N GLU A 58 2.16 3.89 11.24
CA GLU A 58 3.36 4.39 11.90
C GLU A 58 4.43 4.68 10.85
N TYR A 59 5.03 5.86 10.92
CA TYR A 59 5.97 6.37 9.94
C TYR A 59 7.30 6.70 10.62
N LYS A 60 8.39 6.46 9.90
CA LYS A 60 9.74 6.83 10.31
C LYS A 60 10.50 7.34 9.09
N CYS A 61 10.90 8.61 9.12
CA CYS A 61 11.72 9.20 8.08
C CYS A 61 13.16 8.69 8.22
N THR A 62 13.66 8.02 7.19
CA THR A 62 15.05 7.51 7.14
C THR A 62 16.08 8.63 7.01
N ALA A 63 15.68 9.81 6.49
CA ALA A 63 16.60 10.93 6.28
C ALA A 63 16.84 11.78 7.53
N CYS A 64 15.83 11.99 8.39
CA CYS A 64 15.96 12.84 9.58
C CYS A 64 15.59 12.13 10.90
N GLY A 65 15.28 10.84 10.85
CA GLY A 65 14.96 10.03 12.03
C GLY A 65 13.62 10.31 12.69
N ARG A 66 12.85 11.30 12.23
CA ARG A 66 11.54 11.62 12.81
C ARG A 66 10.55 10.48 12.62
N SER A 67 9.79 10.20 13.67
CA SER A 67 8.67 9.28 13.64
C SER A 67 7.36 10.00 13.95
N TRP A 68 6.28 9.53 13.35
CA TRP A 68 4.93 10.03 13.60
C TRP A 68 3.91 8.93 13.31
N THR A 69 2.70 9.10 13.84
CA THR A 69 1.58 8.18 13.61
C THR A 69 0.43 8.91 12.91
N SER A 70 -0.42 8.16 12.22
CA SER A 70 -1.61 8.72 11.57
C SER A 70 -2.74 7.71 11.55
N ARG A 71 -3.94 8.16 11.89
CA ARG A 71 -5.19 7.38 11.78
C ARG A 71 -5.79 7.37 10.37
N LEU A 72 -5.15 8.08 9.44
CA LEU A 72 -5.56 8.22 8.05
C LEU A 72 -4.49 7.69 7.10
N SER A 73 -3.90 6.55 7.47
CA SER A 73 -2.97 5.83 6.60
C SER A 73 -3.76 4.95 5.64
N TRP A 74 -3.44 5.01 4.35
CA TRP A 74 -4.08 4.19 3.33
C TRP A 74 -3.07 3.19 2.78
N ALA A 75 -3.54 2.01 2.38
CA ALA A 75 -2.67 1.00 1.77
C ALA A 75 -1.96 1.58 0.54
N ASN A 76 -0.66 1.31 0.39
CA ASN A 76 0.17 1.78 -0.71
C ASN A 76 0.21 3.32 -0.87
N THR A 77 0.06 4.07 0.22
CA THR A 77 0.19 5.53 0.21
C THR A 77 1.29 6.02 1.14
N TYR A 78 1.91 7.14 0.79
CA TYR A 78 2.93 7.80 1.61
C TYR A 78 2.38 9.05 2.32
N SER A 79 3.12 9.47 3.35
CA SER A 79 3.04 10.81 3.93
C SER A 79 4.38 11.50 3.71
N LEU A 80 4.38 12.77 3.31
CA LEU A 80 5.59 13.56 3.25
C LEU A 80 6.09 13.86 4.66
N CYS A 81 7.40 13.71 4.87
CA CYS A 81 8.04 14.17 6.08
C CYS A 81 7.96 15.70 6.16
N SER A 82 7.41 16.25 7.25
CA SER A 82 7.26 17.70 7.44
C SER A 82 8.57 18.50 7.49
N ARG A 83 9.72 17.83 7.62
CA ARG A 83 11.06 18.47 7.56
C ARG A 83 11.75 18.26 6.23
N CYS A 84 11.72 17.04 5.71
CA CYS A 84 12.50 16.67 4.54
C CYS A 84 11.72 16.79 3.23
N ASN A 85 10.39 16.90 3.30
CA ASN A 85 9.48 16.81 2.15
C ASN A 85 9.72 15.59 1.24
N LYS A 86 10.25 14.50 1.82
CA LYS A 86 10.44 13.22 1.14
C LYS A 86 9.24 12.31 1.42
N PRO A 87 8.84 11.46 0.46
CA PRO A 87 7.79 10.47 0.67
C PRO A 87 8.24 9.42 1.70
N VAL A 88 7.43 9.22 2.73
CA VAL A 88 7.65 8.21 3.76
C VAL A 88 6.45 7.29 3.78
N TYR A 89 6.69 6.02 3.50
CA TYR A 89 5.70 4.96 3.62
C TYR A 89 5.61 4.50 5.08
N PRO A 90 4.41 4.08 5.53
CA PRO A 90 4.26 3.54 6.87
C PRO A 90 5.04 2.23 6.96
N PHE A 91 5.86 2.09 8.00
CA PHE A 91 6.61 0.84 8.26
C PHE A 91 5.74 -0.18 8.99
N ASN A 92 4.69 0.29 9.68
CA ASN A 92 3.70 -0.56 10.30
C ASN A 92 2.30 0.01 10.03
N GLN A 93 1.37 -0.85 9.60
CA GLN A 93 -0.03 -0.49 9.40
C GLN A 93 -0.90 -1.52 10.11
N ARG A 94 -1.89 -1.04 10.87
CA ARG A 94 -2.85 -1.88 11.58
C ARG A 94 -4.24 -1.31 11.50
N GLU A 95 -5.23 -2.13 11.79
CA GLU A 95 -6.60 -1.65 11.94
C GLU A 95 -6.73 -0.65 13.09
N LEU A 96 -7.62 0.32 12.90
CA LEU A 96 -8.01 1.27 13.93
C LEU A 96 -8.77 0.55 15.03
N ARG A 97 -8.25 0.64 16.25
CA ARG A 97 -8.85 0.12 17.47
C ARG A 97 -9.75 1.19 18.11
N PRO A 98 -10.72 0.81 18.97
CA PRO A 98 -11.55 1.76 19.72
C PRO A 98 -10.75 2.85 20.46
N SER A 99 -9.59 2.48 21.02
CA SER A 99 -8.66 3.41 21.69
C SER A 99 -8.12 4.51 20.77
N ASP A 100 -7.95 4.24 19.48
CA ASP A 100 -7.43 5.22 18.52
C ASP A 100 -8.46 6.31 18.20
N PHE A 101 -9.72 6.13 18.58
CA PHE A 101 -10.76 7.15 18.39
C PHE A 101 -10.86 8.14 19.55
N VAL A 102 -10.19 7.87 20.67
CA VAL A 102 -10.12 8.78 21.81
C VAL A 102 -9.40 10.04 21.39
N LYS A 103 -10.09 11.18 21.49
CA LYS A 103 -9.53 12.48 21.08
C LYS A 103 -8.42 12.88 22.04
N THR A 104 -7.20 12.92 21.53
CA THR A 104 -6.03 13.48 22.19
C THR A 104 -5.82 14.92 21.75
N PRO A 105 -5.08 15.76 22.51
CA PRO A 105 -4.71 17.10 22.05
C PRO A 105 -3.96 17.10 20.71
N SER A 106 -3.24 16.01 20.40
CA SER A 106 -2.61 15.78 19.10
C SER A 106 -3.59 15.55 17.96
N ASP A 107 -4.81 15.06 18.22
CA ASP A 107 -5.85 14.92 17.18
C ASP A 107 -6.43 16.27 16.74
N ASN A 108 -6.26 17.32 17.54
CA ASN A 108 -6.64 18.68 17.15
C ASN A 108 -5.63 19.28 16.16
N GLN A 109 -4.48 18.65 15.93
CA GLN A 109 -3.58 19.07 14.86
C GLN A 109 -4.26 18.80 13.53
N GLU A 110 -4.53 19.88 12.79
CA GLU A 110 -5.14 19.82 11.49
C GLU A 110 -4.35 18.88 10.59
N HIS A 111 -5.05 17.91 10.00
CA HIS A 111 -4.46 16.99 9.05
C HIS A 111 -3.93 17.77 7.84
N LYS A 112 -2.61 17.86 7.73
CA LYS A 112 -1.95 18.62 6.68
C LYS A 112 -2.14 17.95 5.33
N LYS A 113 -3.11 18.46 4.54
CA LYS A 113 -3.45 17.96 3.20
C LYS A 113 -2.23 17.90 2.29
N ASP A 114 -1.36 18.89 2.39
CA ASP A 114 -0.15 19.02 1.58
C ASP A 114 0.88 17.92 1.85
N LEU A 115 0.81 17.26 3.01
CA LEU A 115 1.72 16.17 3.35
C LEU A 115 1.11 14.78 3.12
N CYS A 116 -0.19 14.67 2.86
CA CYS A 116 -0.87 13.39 2.69
C CYS A 116 -1.11 13.10 1.21
N GLN A 117 -0.50 12.04 0.68
CA GLN A 117 -0.69 11.65 -0.72
C GLN A 117 -2.16 11.39 -1.06
N MET A 118 -2.93 10.81 -0.14
CA MET A 118 -4.35 10.54 -0.38
C MET A 118 -5.17 11.84 -0.46
N CYS A 119 -4.86 12.85 0.36
CA CYS A 119 -5.50 14.16 0.24
C CYS A 119 -5.17 14.84 -1.08
N GLN A 120 -3.89 14.82 -1.48
CA GLN A 120 -3.45 15.36 -2.76
C GLN A 120 -4.16 14.67 -3.94
N LYS A 121 -4.26 13.34 -3.90
CA LYS A 121 -4.94 12.53 -4.93
C LYS A 121 -6.45 12.83 -5.00
N LEU A 122 -7.09 13.03 -3.86
CA LEU A 122 -8.54 13.29 -3.79
C LEU A 122 -8.89 14.76 -4.08
N GLY A 123 -7.97 15.70 -3.87
CA GLY A 123 -8.25 17.14 -3.89
C GLY A 123 -9.04 17.65 -2.66
N TYR A 124 -9.33 16.78 -1.68
CA TYR A 124 -10.02 17.12 -0.45
C TYR A 124 -9.53 16.28 0.74
N TYR A 125 -10.01 16.61 1.93
CA TYR A 125 -9.63 15.91 3.16
C TYR A 125 -10.01 14.42 3.13
N CYS A 126 -9.00 13.53 3.15
CA CYS A 126 -9.19 12.09 3.03
C CYS A 126 -9.95 11.47 4.22
N GLY A 127 -10.04 12.13 5.38
CA GLY A 127 -10.85 11.67 6.51
C GLY A 127 -12.37 11.67 6.26
N ASN A 128 -12.81 12.31 5.17
CA ASN A 128 -14.19 12.28 4.69
C ASN A 128 -14.44 11.21 3.62
N TYR A 129 -13.38 10.55 3.13
CA TYR A 129 -13.49 9.47 2.17
C TYR A 129 -14.36 8.34 2.75
N GLY A 130 -15.38 7.92 1.99
CA GLY A 130 -16.35 6.91 2.42
C GLY A 130 -17.49 7.41 3.32
N LYS A 131 -17.36 8.57 4.00
CA LYS A 131 -18.44 9.18 4.81
C LYS A 131 -19.47 9.95 3.99
N ASN A 132 -19.03 10.51 2.86
CA ASN A 132 -19.88 11.30 1.97
C ASN A 132 -20.96 10.48 1.23
N TYR A 133 -20.91 9.14 1.29
CA TYR A 133 -21.88 8.27 0.61
C TYR A 133 -23.26 8.20 1.31
N ILE A 134 -23.37 8.64 2.57
CA ILE A 134 -24.63 8.52 3.34
C ILE A 134 -25.55 9.75 3.14
N LYS A 135 -25.00 10.91 2.76
CA LYS A 135 -25.79 12.15 2.61
C LYS A 135 -26.52 12.30 1.28
N SER A 136 -26.18 11.53 0.24
CA SER A 136 -26.76 11.65 -1.11
C SER A 136 -27.93 10.69 -1.39
N ARG A 137 -28.46 10.00 -0.36
CA ARG A 137 -29.67 9.16 -0.45
C ARG A 137 -30.80 9.66 0.46
N LYS A 138 -31.08 10.96 0.45
CA LYS A 138 -32.32 11.53 0.97
C LYS A 138 -32.97 12.38 -0.10
#